data_AF-A0A518S9T0-F1
#
_entry.id   AF-A0A518S9T0-F1
#
_cell.length_a   1.000
_cell.length_b   1.000
_cell.length_c   1.000
_cell.angle_alpha   90.00
_cell.angle_beta   90.00
_cell.angle_gamma   90.00
#
_symmetry.space_group_name_H-M   'P 1'
#
loop_
_entity.id
_entity.type
_entity.pdbx_description
1 polymer ?
#
loop_
_entity_poly.entity_id
_entity_poly.type
_entity_poly.pdbx_seq_one_letter_code
_entity_poly.pdbx_strand_id
1 'polypeptide(L)'
;MVPSKPTSTTTSEPTALSPGGSTRTRADRARTERMAVTAIGGGCYDVVTEYDTVYTVDLPEGRCTCPDHQHRRARCKHLRRVAIGVTDGRVPAPGQREDACADCERPVYVDEDEPTPVYCEPCTLDTGRFVRDRERGDLLVVARTTRDRANAVAVPGWDTTVADYPTNRTYPETDVVVEVLYPISRALAPDDLTPSDLTRYAFPRSRLEPLVE
;
A
#
# COMPACT_ATOMS: atom_id res chain seq x y z
N MET A 1 -2.09 9.57 25.52
CA MET A 1 -1.75 9.48 24.08
C MET A 1 -0.28 9.15 23.98
N VAL A 2 0.03 7.87 23.76
CA VAL A 2 1.39 7.40 23.50
C VAL A 2 1.52 7.34 21.98
N PRO A 3 2.45 8.09 21.34
CA PRO A 3 2.65 7.93 19.91
C PRO A 3 3.32 6.58 19.66
N SER A 4 2.56 5.65 19.09
CA SER A 4 3.10 4.39 18.57
C SER A 4 4.06 4.72 17.42
N LYS A 5 5.33 4.37 17.63
CA LYS A 5 6.39 4.44 16.63
C LYS A 5 5.98 3.57 15.42
N PRO A 6 6.05 4.06 14.17
CA PRO A 6 5.89 3.18 13.02
C PRO A 6 7.07 2.21 13.01
N THR A 7 6.78 0.93 13.22
CA THR A 7 7.75 -0.15 13.11
C THR A 7 7.90 -0.46 11.63
N SER A 8 8.80 0.25 10.95
CA SER A 8 9.23 -0.10 9.59
C SER A 8 9.71 -1.55 9.59
N THR A 9 9.03 -2.42 8.83
CA THR A 9 9.30 -3.87 8.82
C THR A 9 9.89 -4.27 7.47
N THR A 10 10.87 -3.51 6.97
CA THR A 10 11.79 -4.01 5.94
C THR A 10 12.92 -4.78 6.61
N THR A 11 12.84 -6.10 6.48
CA THR A 11 13.82 -7.15 6.78
C THR A 11 15.25 -6.64 7.01
N SER A 12 15.69 -6.73 8.27
CA SER A 12 16.93 -6.16 8.81
C SER A 12 18.22 -6.92 8.45
N GLU A 13 18.18 -7.92 7.55
CA GLU A 13 19.38 -8.71 7.22
C GLU A 13 20.08 -8.21 5.95
N PRO A 14 21.37 -7.82 6.03
CA PRO A 14 22.14 -7.39 4.87
C PRO A 14 22.16 -8.46 3.77
N THR A 15 21.62 -8.12 2.60
CA THR A 15 21.46 -9.07 1.48
C THR A 15 22.12 -8.56 0.21
N ALA A 16 22.73 -9.47 -0.55
CA ALA A 16 23.26 -9.18 -1.88
C ALA A 16 22.13 -9.21 -2.92
N LEU A 17 22.14 -8.28 -3.86
CA LEU A 17 21.24 -8.24 -5.00
C LEU A 17 21.86 -8.95 -6.21
N SER A 18 21.01 -9.39 -7.14
CA SER A 18 21.45 -10.04 -8.38
C SER A 18 22.44 -9.15 -9.15
N PRO A 19 23.59 -9.71 -9.60
CA PRO A 19 24.57 -8.95 -10.39
C PRO A 19 23.94 -8.35 -11.65
N GLY A 20 24.31 -7.10 -11.96
CA GLY A 20 23.84 -6.41 -13.18
C GLY A 20 24.81 -6.52 -14.36
N GLY A 21 25.94 -7.20 -14.19
CA GLY A 21 27.04 -7.25 -15.15
C GLY A 21 28.35 -7.73 -14.52
N SER A 22 29.50 -7.42 -15.15
CA SER A 22 30.82 -7.87 -14.68
C SER A 22 31.25 -7.15 -13.39
N THR A 23 31.57 -7.89 -12.34
CA THR A 23 31.89 -7.46 -10.94
C THR A 23 32.96 -6.38 -10.72
N ARG A 24 33.52 -5.78 -11.76
CA ARG A 24 34.60 -4.77 -11.68
C ARG A 24 34.09 -3.33 -11.57
N THR A 25 32.79 -3.05 -11.76
CA THR A 25 32.28 -1.68 -11.65
C THR A 25 31.82 -1.34 -10.22
N ARG A 26 31.79 -0.04 -9.88
CA ARG A 26 31.20 0.44 -8.61
C ARG A 26 29.70 0.15 -8.52
N ALA A 27 29.02 -0.03 -9.66
CA ALA A 27 27.61 -0.40 -9.71
C ALA A 27 27.41 -1.87 -9.31
N ASP A 28 28.33 -2.76 -9.71
CA ASP A 28 28.24 -4.17 -9.33
C ASP A 28 28.52 -4.39 -7.85
N ARG A 29 29.51 -3.70 -7.26
CA ARG A 29 29.71 -3.76 -5.79
C ARG A 29 28.49 -3.28 -5.01
N ALA A 30 27.83 -2.23 -5.51
CA ALA A 30 26.58 -1.78 -4.94
C ALA A 30 25.47 -2.84 -5.02
N ARG A 31 25.54 -3.83 -5.91
CA ARG A 31 24.61 -4.98 -5.97
C ARG A 31 25.12 -6.18 -5.17
N THR A 32 26.38 -6.55 -5.28
CA THR A 32 26.90 -7.81 -4.76
C THR A 32 27.28 -7.78 -3.27
N GLU A 33 27.61 -6.61 -2.73
CA GLU A 33 27.88 -6.51 -1.29
C GLU A 33 26.60 -6.64 -0.48
N ARG A 34 26.68 -7.25 0.70
CA ARG A 34 25.53 -7.40 1.59
C ARG A 34 25.24 -6.07 2.29
N MET A 35 24.08 -5.50 1.98
CA MET A 35 23.58 -4.27 2.59
C MET A 35 22.09 -4.38 2.83
N ALA A 36 21.62 -3.86 3.96
CA ALA A 36 20.21 -3.60 4.21
C ALA A 36 19.93 -2.10 4.02
N VAL A 37 18.76 -1.77 3.48
CA VAL A 37 18.32 -0.38 3.29
C VAL A 37 17.01 -0.21 4.04
N THR A 38 16.94 0.82 4.86
CA THR A 38 15.73 1.17 5.61
C THR A 38 15.41 2.64 5.38
N ALA A 39 14.18 2.94 4.95
CA ALA A 39 13.74 4.32 4.81
C ALA A 39 13.49 4.94 6.19
N ILE A 40 13.94 6.18 6.39
CA ILE A 40 13.73 6.93 7.64
C ILE A 40 12.86 8.19 7.46
N GLY A 41 12.29 8.38 6.26
CA GLY A 41 11.38 9.48 5.90
C GLY A 41 12.07 10.60 5.12
N GLY A 42 11.29 11.41 4.37
CA GLY A 42 11.79 12.58 3.65
C GLY A 42 12.83 12.27 2.56
N GLY A 43 12.79 11.06 1.99
CA GLY A 43 13.81 10.61 1.01
C GLY A 43 15.18 10.29 1.61
N CYS A 44 15.26 10.14 2.93
CA CYS A 44 16.44 9.67 3.63
C CYS A 44 16.37 8.16 3.94
N TYR A 45 17.53 7.50 3.88
CA TYR A 45 17.66 6.06 4.04
C TYR A 45 18.89 5.70 4.84
N ASP A 46 18.75 4.80 5.81
CA ASP A 46 19.88 4.17 6.47
C ASP A 46 20.31 2.92 5.71
N VAL A 47 21.61 2.82 5.46
CA VAL A 47 22.24 1.67 4.81
C VAL A 47 23.13 0.96 5.80
N VAL A 48 22.69 -0.22 6.25
CA VAL A 48 23.46 -1.10 7.13
C VAL A 48 24.34 -2.00 6.27
N THR A 49 25.63 -1.94 6.49
CA THR A 49 26.61 -2.79 5.80
C THR A 49 26.79 -4.13 6.52
N GLU A 50 27.48 -5.07 5.88
CA GLU A 50 27.83 -6.37 6.48
C GLU A 50 28.65 -6.31 7.79
N TYR A 51 29.23 -5.15 8.09
CA TYR A 51 30.01 -4.90 9.32
C TYR A 51 29.23 -4.08 10.35
N ASP A 52 27.89 -4.11 10.29
CA ASP A 52 26.96 -3.35 11.14
C ASP A 52 27.19 -1.83 11.18
N THR A 53 27.95 -1.31 10.20
CA THR A 53 28.15 0.12 10.05
C THR A 53 26.98 0.71 9.30
N VAL A 54 26.38 1.75 9.87
CA VAL A 54 25.22 2.47 9.29
C VAL A 54 25.69 3.75 8.61
N TYR A 55 25.25 3.95 7.37
CA TYR A 55 25.41 5.21 6.65
C TYR A 55 24.07 5.74 6.19
N THR A 56 23.81 7.02 6.48
CA THR A 56 22.60 7.70 6.03
C THR A 56 22.82 8.27 4.64
N VAL A 57 21.84 8.08 3.77
CA VAL A 57 21.77 8.54 2.40
C VAL A 57 20.59 9.48 2.28
N ASP A 58 20.85 10.68 1.77
CA ASP A 58 19.84 11.65 1.37
C ASP A 58 19.79 11.60 -0.16
N LEU A 59 18.77 10.90 -0.68
CA LEU A 59 18.68 10.62 -2.11
C LEU A 59 18.34 11.88 -2.94
N PRO A 60 17.39 12.75 -2.54
CA PRO A 60 17.09 14.00 -3.24
C PRO A 60 18.33 14.89 -3.42
N GLU A 61 19.15 14.99 -2.39
CA GLU A 61 20.31 15.86 -2.39
C GLU A 61 21.59 15.15 -2.87
N GLY A 62 21.49 13.85 -3.15
CA GLY A 62 22.59 13.02 -3.61
C GLY A 62 23.73 12.91 -2.59
N ARG A 63 23.44 13.02 -1.29
CA ARG A 63 24.43 13.00 -0.20
C ARG A 63 24.48 11.64 0.50
N CYS A 64 25.64 11.31 1.03
CA CYS A 64 25.84 10.14 1.88
C CYS A 64 26.85 10.43 2.99
N THR A 65 26.60 9.92 4.20
CA THR A 65 27.50 10.11 5.35
C THR A 65 28.76 9.23 5.29
N CYS A 66 28.91 8.38 4.26
CA CYS A 66 30.07 7.50 4.17
C CYS A 66 31.37 8.26 3.82
N PRO A 67 32.53 7.82 4.33
CA PRO A 67 33.81 8.49 4.09
C PRO A 67 34.13 8.68 2.60
N ASP A 68 33.80 7.70 1.75
CA ASP A 68 34.04 7.79 0.30
C ASP A 68 33.31 8.99 -0.34
N HIS A 69 32.07 9.28 0.10
CA HIS A 69 31.33 10.44 -0.39
C HIS A 69 31.85 11.74 0.23
N GLN A 70 32.14 11.75 1.53
CA GLN A 70 32.67 12.94 2.22
C GLN A 70 34.01 13.41 1.64
N HIS A 71 34.91 12.49 1.29
CA HIS A 71 36.24 12.83 0.76
C HIS A 71 36.25 13.07 -0.75
N ARG A 72 35.43 12.35 -1.53
CA ARG A 72 35.52 12.38 -3.00
C ARG A 72 34.34 13.04 -3.69
N ARG A 73 33.27 13.37 -2.96
CA ARG A 73 31.98 13.84 -3.49
C ARG A 73 31.45 13.00 -4.66
N ALA A 74 31.84 11.73 -4.71
CA ALA A 74 31.48 10.81 -5.77
C ALA A 74 30.13 10.15 -5.45
N ARG A 75 29.43 9.66 -6.49
CA ARG A 75 28.34 8.69 -6.29
C ARG A 75 28.95 7.43 -5.68
N CYS A 76 28.76 7.23 -4.38
CA CYS A 76 29.29 6.08 -3.63
C CYS A 76 28.42 4.83 -3.88
N LYS A 77 28.82 3.69 -3.33
CA LYS A 77 28.05 2.44 -3.44
C LYS A 77 26.70 2.51 -2.71
N HIS A 78 26.62 3.23 -1.59
CA HIS A 78 25.39 3.37 -0.80
C HIS A 78 24.30 4.15 -1.56
N LEU A 79 24.67 5.29 -2.19
CA LEU A 79 23.77 6.03 -3.08
C LEU A 79 23.22 5.16 -4.22
N ARG A 80 24.08 4.33 -4.83
CA ARG A 80 23.63 3.39 -5.87
C ARG A 80 22.72 2.30 -5.32
N ARG A 81 23.03 1.74 -4.15
CA ARG A 81 22.21 0.71 -3.50
C ARG A 81 20.81 1.24 -3.19
N VAL A 82 20.69 2.45 -2.63
CA VAL A 82 19.40 3.09 -2.38
C VAL A 82 18.66 3.34 -3.69
N ALA A 83 19.31 3.92 -4.69
CA ALA A 83 18.69 4.17 -5.99
C ALA A 83 18.17 2.87 -6.65
N ILE A 84 18.90 1.76 -6.53
CA ILE A 84 18.46 0.44 -7.00
C ILE A 84 17.26 -0.04 -6.18
N GLY A 85 17.31 0.06 -4.85
CA GLY A 85 16.21 -0.34 -3.98
C GLY A 85 14.91 0.40 -4.30
N VAL A 86 14.98 1.71 -4.54
CA VAL A 86 13.83 2.53 -4.97
C VAL A 86 13.35 2.10 -6.37
N THR A 87 14.26 1.97 -7.33
CA THR A 87 13.91 1.58 -8.72
C THR A 87 13.28 0.19 -8.79
N ASP A 88 13.75 -0.74 -7.97
CA ASP A 88 13.26 -2.12 -7.90
C ASP A 88 11.98 -2.24 -7.04
N GLY A 89 11.46 -1.14 -6.47
CA GLY A 89 10.28 -1.17 -5.60
C GLY A 89 10.49 -1.99 -4.32
N ARG A 90 11.69 -1.93 -3.73
CA ARG A 90 12.06 -2.64 -2.48
C ARG A 90 12.08 -1.75 -1.25
N VAL A 91 12.08 -0.44 -1.44
CA VAL A 91 11.97 0.60 -0.41
C VAL A 91 11.14 1.75 -1.00
N PRO A 92 10.44 2.54 -0.17
CA PRO A 92 9.63 3.65 -0.66
C PRO A 92 10.49 4.68 -1.40
N ALA A 93 9.93 5.31 -2.44
CA ALA A 93 10.58 6.43 -3.12
C ALA A 93 10.63 7.69 -2.23
N PRO A 94 11.46 8.70 -2.55
CA PRO A 94 11.38 9.98 -1.87
C PRO A 94 9.97 10.57 -1.94
N GLY A 95 9.44 11.03 -0.80
CA GLY A 95 8.05 11.50 -0.68
C GLY A 95 7.02 10.39 -0.42
N GLN A 96 7.47 9.13 -0.34
CA GLN A 96 6.64 8.00 0.05
C GLN A 96 7.03 7.45 1.43
N ARG A 97 6.06 6.82 2.07
CA ARG A 97 6.24 6.00 3.27
C ARG A 97 5.87 4.55 3.00
N GLU A 98 6.42 3.66 3.81
CA GLU A 98 5.95 2.29 3.90
C GLU A 98 4.79 2.20 4.88
N ASP A 99 3.76 1.46 4.48
CA ASP A 99 2.58 1.17 5.28
C ASP A 99 2.12 -0.27 4.98
N ALA A 100 1.21 -0.81 5.78
CA ALA A 100 0.70 -2.17 5.59
C ALA A 100 -0.66 -2.13 4.88
N CYS A 101 -0.84 -2.96 3.85
CA CYS A 101 -2.15 -3.17 3.25
C CYS A 101 -3.14 -3.63 4.33
N ALA A 102 -4.23 -2.91 4.54
CA ALA A 102 -5.20 -3.22 5.59
C ALA A 102 -6.01 -4.50 5.35
N ASP A 103 -5.76 -5.20 4.24
CA ASP A 103 -6.40 -6.47 3.89
C ASP A 103 -5.47 -7.67 4.03
N CYS A 104 -4.33 -7.62 3.35
CA CYS A 104 -3.41 -8.74 3.23
C CYS A 104 -2.08 -8.51 3.94
N GLU A 105 -1.93 -7.38 4.63
CA GLU A 105 -0.77 -6.99 5.45
C GLU A 105 0.56 -6.86 4.68
N ARG A 106 0.55 -7.03 3.37
CA ARG A 106 1.74 -6.83 2.52
C ARG A 106 2.17 -5.36 2.58
N PRO A 107 3.49 -5.09 2.57
CA PRO A 107 3.98 -3.73 2.54
C PRO A 107 3.55 -3.05 1.25
N VAL A 108 3.11 -1.80 1.38
CA VAL A 108 2.78 -0.91 0.28
C VAL A 108 3.54 0.41 0.46
N TYR A 109 3.94 1.00 -0.66
CA TYR A 109 4.58 2.31 -0.68
C TYR A 109 3.57 3.33 -1.20
N VAL A 110 3.23 4.28 -0.35
CA VAL A 110 2.21 5.31 -0.61
C VAL A 110 2.82 6.68 -0.33
N ASP A 111 2.23 7.72 -0.89
CA ASP A 111 2.67 9.10 -0.62
C ASP A 111 2.58 9.40 0.88
N GLU A 112 3.48 10.23 1.42
CA GLU A 112 3.57 10.49 2.87
C GLU A 112 2.25 11.03 3.48
N ASP A 113 1.43 11.70 2.68
CA ASP A 113 0.13 12.27 3.07
C ASP A 113 -1.08 11.37 2.75
N GLU A 114 -0.87 10.20 2.14
CA GLU A 114 -1.97 9.28 1.81
C GLU A 114 -2.68 8.83 3.10
N PRO A 115 -4.00 9.03 3.24
CA PRO A 115 -4.71 8.64 4.45
C PRO A 115 -4.71 7.11 4.66
N THR A 116 -4.64 6.68 5.90
CA THR A 116 -4.87 5.27 6.25
C THR A 116 -6.36 4.94 6.23
N PRO A 117 -6.76 3.66 6.11
CA PRO A 117 -5.97 2.52 5.71
C PRO A 117 -5.62 2.61 4.22
N VAL A 118 -4.54 1.94 3.88
CA VAL A 118 -4.09 1.80 2.49
C VAL A 118 -4.31 0.37 2.02
N TYR A 119 -4.49 0.20 0.71
CA TYR A 119 -4.69 -1.10 0.09
C TYR A 119 -3.65 -1.27 -1.02
N CYS A 120 -3.08 -2.47 -1.14
CA CYS A 120 -2.27 -2.81 -2.30
C CYS A 120 -3.17 -2.95 -3.53
N GLU A 121 -2.62 -2.77 -4.73
CA GLU A 121 -3.35 -2.86 -6.00
C GLU A 121 -4.30 -4.09 -6.10
N PRO A 122 -3.87 -5.33 -5.74
CA PRO A 122 -4.78 -6.48 -5.74
C PRO A 122 -5.98 -6.35 -4.80
N CYS A 123 -5.80 -5.66 -3.68
CA CYS A 123 -6.78 -5.47 -2.62
C CYS A 123 -7.64 -4.22 -2.83
N THR A 124 -7.18 -3.26 -3.62
CA THR A 124 -7.97 -2.06 -3.97
C THR A 124 -9.20 -2.47 -4.76
N LEU A 125 -10.37 -2.02 -4.30
CA LEU A 125 -11.64 -2.26 -4.97
C LEU A 125 -11.95 -1.06 -5.88
N ASP A 126 -11.39 -1.10 -7.09
CA ASP A 126 -11.63 -0.07 -8.09
C ASP A 126 -13.05 -0.14 -8.67
N THR A 127 -13.50 0.99 -9.20
CA THR A 127 -14.83 1.09 -9.84
C THR A 127 -14.94 0.13 -11.01
N GLY A 128 -16.07 -0.57 -11.10
CA GLY A 128 -16.34 -1.58 -12.12
C GLY A 128 -15.84 -2.99 -11.76
N ARG A 129 -15.06 -3.14 -10.68
CA ARG A 129 -14.58 -4.45 -10.24
C ARG A 129 -15.73 -5.31 -9.73
N PHE A 130 -15.77 -6.58 -10.15
CA PHE A 130 -16.69 -7.56 -9.59
C PHE A 130 -16.18 -8.09 -8.26
N VAL A 131 -17.08 -8.14 -7.28
CA VAL A 131 -16.81 -8.64 -5.93
C VAL A 131 -17.93 -9.58 -5.50
N ARG A 132 -17.60 -10.48 -4.58
CA ARG A 132 -18.54 -11.37 -3.92
C ARG A 132 -18.85 -10.86 -2.52
N ASP A 133 -20.13 -10.77 -2.18
CA ASP A 133 -20.55 -10.56 -0.80
C ASP A 133 -20.26 -11.82 0.02
N ARG A 134 -19.42 -11.73 1.05
CA ARG A 134 -19.11 -12.86 1.92
C ARG A 134 -20.30 -13.31 2.78
N GLU A 135 -21.26 -12.42 3.07
CA GLU A 135 -22.43 -12.74 3.89
C GLU A 135 -23.49 -13.51 3.11
N ARG A 136 -23.73 -13.13 1.85
CA ARG A 136 -24.82 -13.69 1.03
C ARG A 136 -24.34 -14.58 -0.11
N GLY A 137 -23.08 -14.44 -0.51
CA GLY A 137 -22.53 -15.07 -1.72
C GLY A 137 -22.91 -14.35 -3.02
N ASP A 138 -23.59 -13.20 -2.94
CA ASP A 138 -24.07 -12.47 -4.10
C ASP A 138 -22.92 -11.84 -4.90
N LEU A 139 -23.08 -11.80 -6.23
CA LEU A 139 -22.20 -11.04 -7.11
C LEU A 139 -22.60 -9.56 -7.09
N LEU A 140 -21.60 -8.69 -6.96
CA LEU A 140 -21.77 -7.25 -6.88
C LEU A 140 -20.75 -6.56 -7.79
N VAL A 141 -21.06 -5.34 -8.23
CA VAL A 141 -20.13 -4.48 -8.95
C VAL A 141 -19.79 -3.29 -8.08
N VAL A 142 -18.50 -3.01 -7.91
CA VAL A 142 -18.03 -1.84 -7.17
C VAL A 142 -18.39 -0.58 -7.93
N ALA A 143 -19.20 0.29 -7.32
CA ALA A 143 -19.51 1.61 -7.85
C ALA A 143 -18.47 2.64 -7.42
N ARG A 144 -17.98 2.55 -6.18
CA ARG A 144 -16.99 3.46 -5.60
C ARG A 144 -16.41 2.91 -4.31
N THR A 145 -15.11 3.06 -4.09
CA THR A 145 -14.50 2.93 -2.76
C THR A 145 -14.33 4.32 -2.15
N THR A 146 -14.90 4.54 -0.97
CA THR A 146 -14.88 5.82 -0.27
C THR A 146 -13.69 5.90 0.69
N ARG A 147 -13.45 7.10 1.26
CA ARG A 147 -12.50 7.28 2.36
C ARG A 147 -13.18 7.25 3.73
N ASP A 148 -14.51 7.17 3.75
CA ASP A 148 -15.30 7.24 4.97
C ASP A 148 -15.30 5.91 5.71
N ARG A 149 -15.36 5.98 7.03
CA ARG A 149 -15.36 4.82 7.93
C ARG A 149 -16.75 4.20 8.05
N ALA A 150 -16.82 2.88 8.14
CA ALA A 150 -18.09 2.17 8.32
C ALA A 150 -18.87 2.65 9.56
N ASN A 151 -18.18 3.00 10.65
CA ASN A 151 -18.79 3.57 11.85
C ASN A 151 -19.24 5.04 11.75
N ALA A 152 -18.89 5.73 10.65
CA ALA A 152 -19.26 7.13 10.42
C ALA A 152 -20.31 7.29 9.31
N VAL A 153 -20.46 6.30 8.42
CA VAL A 153 -21.43 6.35 7.32
C VAL A 153 -22.78 5.81 7.78
N ALA A 154 -23.81 6.64 7.70
CA ALA A 154 -25.19 6.25 7.98
C ALA A 154 -25.78 5.41 6.84
N VAL A 155 -26.64 4.44 7.18
CA VAL A 155 -27.39 3.66 6.18
C VAL A 155 -28.69 4.39 5.83
N PRO A 156 -28.94 4.75 4.56
CA PRO A 156 -30.14 5.49 4.17
C PRO A 156 -31.44 4.79 4.60
N GLY A 157 -32.31 5.51 5.31
CA GLY A 157 -33.60 4.98 5.80
C GLY A 157 -33.53 4.21 7.12
N TRP A 158 -32.35 4.10 7.74
CA TRP A 158 -32.14 3.41 9.00
C TRP A 158 -31.40 4.31 10.00
N ASP A 159 -31.76 4.22 11.28
CA ASP A 159 -31.05 4.91 12.37
C ASP A 159 -29.84 4.06 12.82
N THR A 160 -28.92 3.81 11.89
CA THR A 160 -27.73 2.98 12.12
C THR A 160 -26.60 3.32 11.15
N THR A 161 -25.38 2.92 11.50
CA THR A 161 -24.18 3.08 10.66
C THR A 161 -23.95 1.84 9.80
N VAL A 162 -23.08 1.94 8.80
CA VAL A 162 -22.66 0.77 8.00
C VAL A 162 -22.02 -0.28 8.91
N ALA A 163 -21.22 0.10 9.91
CA ALA A 163 -20.62 -0.84 10.86
C ALA A 163 -21.65 -1.52 11.77
N ASP A 164 -22.61 -0.76 12.30
CA ASP A 164 -23.59 -1.25 13.28
C ASP A 164 -24.74 -2.04 12.65
N TYR A 165 -24.90 -1.94 11.32
CA TYR A 165 -25.92 -2.68 10.59
C TYR A 165 -25.80 -4.19 10.89
N PRO A 166 -26.91 -4.93 11.14
CA PRO A 166 -26.82 -6.26 11.73
C PRO A 166 -25.92 -7.29 11.05
N THR A 167 -25.81 -7.24 9.72
CA THR A 167 -24.96 -8.15 8.93
C THR A 167 -23.51 -7.68 8.80
N ASN A 168 -23.16 -6.51 9.36
CA ASN A 168 -21.83 -5.89 9.22
C ASN A 168 -21.04 -5.88 10.53
N ARG A 169 -21.68 -6.13 11.68
CA ARG A 169 -21.05 -6.03 13.02
C ARG A 169 -19.85 -6.95 13.26
N THR A 170 -19.66 -7.96 12.42
CA THR A 170 -18.51 -8.88 12.47
C THR A 170 -17.28 -8.35 11.74
N TYR A 171 -17.43 -7.29 10.93
CA TYR A 171 -16.35 -6.64 10.20
C TYR A 171 -15.78 -5.46 11.00
N PRO A 172 -14.53 -5.04 10.74
CA PRO A 172 -13.93 -3.91 11.43
C PRO A 172 -14.76 -2.63 11.26
N GLU A 173 -15.07 -1.96 12.37
CA GLU A 173 -15.86 -0.73 12.37
C GLU A 173 -15.15 0.44 11.65
N THR A 174 -13.82 0.34 11.52
CA THR A 174 -12.95 1.32 10.85
C THR A 174 -12.67 1.00 9.39
N ASP A 175 -13.28 -0.05 8.83
CA ASP A 175 -13.20 -0.33 7.41
C ASP A 175 -13.66 0.86 6.58
N VAL A 176 -13.02 1.07 5.44
CA VAL A 176 -13.56 2.01 4.45
C VAL A 176 -14.87 1.47 3.89
N VAL A 177 -15.79 2.37 3.58
CA VAL A 177 -17.05 2.00 2.94
C VAL A 177 -16.86 1.84 1.44
N VAL A 178 -17.37 0.74 0.91
CA VAL A 178 -17.45 0.47 -0.52
C VAL A 178 -18.91 0.51 -0.94
N GLU A 179 -19.21 1.37 -1.91
CA GLU A 179 -20.49 1.42 -2.58
C GLU A 179 -20.52 0.41 -3.73
N VAL A 180 -21.57 -0.40 -3.77
CA VAL A 180 -21.76 -1.44 -4.77
C VAL A 180 -23.16 -1.38 -5.39
N LEU A 181 -23.28 -1.98 -6.57
CA LEU A 181 -24.54 -2.23 -7.26
C LEU A 181 -24.72 -3.74 -7.44
N TYR A 182 -25.96 -4.20 -7.38
CA TYR A 182 -26.30 -5.53 -7.85
C TYR A 182 -26.27 -5.55 -9.39
N PRO A 183 -25.74 -6.61 -10.03
CA PRO A 183 -25.78 -6.75 -11.46
C PRO A 183 -27.23 -6.75 -11.97
N ILE A 184 -27.48 -5.95 -12.98
CA ILE A 184 -28.78 -5.90 -13.65
C ILE A 184 -28.86 -7.07 -14.64
N SER A 185 -30.02 -7.75 -14.68
CA SER A 185 -30.26 -8.83 -15.63
C SER A 185 -30.11 -8.33 -17.06
N ARG A 186 -29.37 -9.09 -17.90
CA ARG A 186 -29.23 -8.79 -19.34
C ARG A 186 -30.56 -8.74 -20.08
N ALA A 187 -31.60 -9.39 -19.55
CA ALA A 187 -32.93 -9.40 -20.16
C ALA A 187 -33.73 -8.12 -19.88
N LEU A 188 -33.28 -7.25 -18.97
CA LEU A 188 -33.99 -6.02 -18.62
C LEU A 188 -33.67 -4.94 -19.67
N ALA A 189 -34.70 -4.35 -20.28
CA ALA A 189 -34.51 -3.25 -21.21
C ALA A 189 -34.17 -1.96 -20.43
N PRO A 190 -33.42 -1.00 -21.04
CA PRO A 190 -33.11 0.26 -20.39
C PRO A 190 -34.34 1.04 -19.91
N ASP A 191 -35.45 0.97 -20.65
CA ASP A 191 -36.70 1.66 -20.31
C ASP A 191 -37.44 1.02 -19.12
N ASP A 192 -37.10 -0.22 -18.77
CA ASP A 192 -37.66 -0.95 -17.64
C ASP A 192 -36.83 -0.77 -16.35
N LEU A 193 -35.74 0.01 -16.40
CA LEU A 193 -34.91 0.28 -15.23
C LEU A 193 -35.67 1.10 -14.20
N THR A 194 -35.69 0.59 -12.98
CA THR A 194 -36.25 1.29 -11.83
C THR A 194 -35.15 1.93 -10.99
N PRO A 195 -35.47 2.94 -10.16
CA PRO A 195 -34.51 3.46 -9.17
C PRO A 195 -33.96 2.36 -8.24
N SER A 196 -34.75 1.32 -7.96
CA SER A 196 -34.28 0.16 -7.18
C SER A 196 -33.12 -0.57 -7.85
N ASP A 197 -33.13 -0.72 -9.18
CA ASP A 197 -32.06 -1.39 -9.94
C ASP A 197 -30.74 -0.59 -9.93
N LEU A 198 -30.81 0.70 -9.60
CA LEU A 198 -29.67 1.60 -9.50
C LEU A 198 -29.32 1.95 -8.05
N THR A 199 -29.92 1.23 -7.08
CA THR A 199 -29.67 1.48 -5.65
C THR A 199 -28.25 1.09 -5.30
N ARG A 200 -27.50 2.06 -4.77
CA ARG A 200 -26.17 1.82 -4.23
C ARG A 200 -26.28 1.29 -2.80
N TYR A 201 -25.60 0.20 -2.55
CA TYR A 201 -25.47 -0.39 -1.22
C TYR A 201 -24.08 -0.09 -0.67
N ALA A 202 -24.00 0.22 0.62
CA ALA A 202 -22.76 0.53 1.30
C ALA A 202 -22.36 -0.65 2.20
N PHE A 203 -21.15 -1.17 2.00
CA PHE A 203 -20.62 -2.28 2.80
C PHE A 203 -19.21 -1.95 3.33
N PRO A 204 -18.82 -2.54 4.49
CA PRO A 204 -17.42 -2.56 4.91
C PRO A 204 -16.57 -3.24 3.83
N ARG A 205 -15.39 -2.68 3.53
CA ARG A 205 -14.49 -3.23 2.51
C ARG A 205 -14.26 -4.73 2.70
N SER A 206 -13.91 -5.18 3.92
CA SER A 206 -13.52 -6.58 4.18
C SER A 206 -14.65 -7.60 4.05
N ARG A 207 -15.90 -7.14 3.92
CA ARG A 207 -17.06 -7.96 3.54
C ARG A 207 -17.02 -8.38 2.07
N LEU A 208 -16.33 -7.62 1.23
CA LEU A 208 -16.30 -7.83 -0.21
C LEU A 208 -15.01 -8.55 -0.60
N GLU A 209 -15.17 -9.70 -1.24
CA GLU A 209 -14.05 -10.47 -1.77
C GLU A 209 -13.89 -10.19 -3.27
N PRO A 210 -12.73 -9.72 -3.74
CA PRO A 210 -12.49 -9.56 -5.17
C PRO A 210 -12.56 -10.92 -5.87
N LEU A 211 -13.26 -10.99 -7.01
CA LEU A 211 -13.15 -12.16 -7.87
C LEU A 211 -11.79 -12.13 -8.57
N VAL A 212 -11.04 -13.22 -8.43
CA VAL A 212 -9.78 -13.41 -9.15
C VAL A 212 -10.13 -13.87 -10.56
N GLU A 213 -9.74 -13.10 -11.56
CA GLU A 213 -9.77 -13.53 -12.97
C GLU A 213 -8.65 -14.54 -13.27
#